data_AF-A0A9C7UKQ9-F1
#
_entry.id   AF-A0A9C7UKQ9-F1
#
_cell.length_a   1.000
_cell.length_b   1.000
_cell.length_c   1.000
_cell.angle_alpha   90.00
_cell.angle_beta   90.00
_cell.angle_gamma   90.00
#
_symmetry.space_group_name_H-M   'P 1'
#
loop_
_entity.id
_entity.type
_entity.pdbx_description
1 polymer ?
#
loop_
_entity_poly.entity_id
_entity_poly.type
_entity_poly.pdbx_seq_one_letter_code
_entity_poly.pdbx_strand_id
1 'polypeptide(L)' 'MTDIGGKVPGSLPTDAAQVFEEGIQIPPVKIIRKGELNTEILELILRNCRFLIGIALILMPLSLH' A
#
# COMPACT_ATOMS: atom_id res chain seq x y z
N MET A 1 -0.51 -4.60 -12.55
CA MET A 1 -0.41 -5.67 -11.53
C MET A 1 0.28 -5.06 -10.34
N THR A 2 -0.43 -4.89 -9.23
CA THR A 2 0.09 -4.22 -8.03
C THR A 2 0.56 -5.30 -7.07
N ASP A 3 1.66 -5.08 -6.36
CA ASP A 3 2.13 -5.98 -5.30
C ASP A 3 1.81 -5.34 -3.94
N ILE A 4 1.20 -6.10 -3.05
CA ILE A 4 0.77 -5.63 -1.72
C ILE A 4 1.55 -6.27 -0.56
N GLY A 5 2.68 -6.92 -0.86
CA GLY A 5 3.54 -7.53 0.17
C GLY A 5 3.13 -8.93 0.64
N GLY A 6 2.22 -9.60 -0.07
CA GLY A 6 1.78 -10.96 0.27
C GLY A 6 2.88 -12.03 0.13
N LYS A 7 2.52 -13.28 0.42
CA LYS A 7 3.38 -14.48 0.39
C LYS A 7 4.18 -14.62 -0.92
N VAL A 8 3.56 -14.26 -2.04
CA VAL A 8 4.18 -14.29 -3.38
C VAL A 8 4.07 -12.91 -4.05
N PRO A 9 4.94 -12.60 -5.04
CA PRO A 9 4.82 -11.36 -5.79
C PRO A 9 3.44 -11.22 -6.48
N GLY A 10 2.87 -10.02 -6.42
CA GLY A 10 1.54 -9.70 -6.96
C GLY A 10 0.50 -9.38 -5.89
N SER A 11 -0.78 -9.31 -6.31
CA SER A 11 -1.91 -8.94 -5.45
C SER A 11 -2.90 -10.07 -5.19
N LEU A 12 -2.67 -11.26 -5.75
CA LEU A 12 -3.62 -12.38 -5.72
C LEU A 12 -2.85 -13.70 -5.52
N PRO A 13 -2.36 -13.98 -4.29
CA PRO A 13 -1.85 -15.31 -3.98
C PRO A 13 -2.98 -16.35 -4.15
N THR A 14 -2.74 -17.40 -4.92
CA THR A 14 -3.77 -18.43 -5.19
C THR A 14 -3.78 -19.56 -4.16
N ASP A 15 -2.78 -19.60 -3.29
CA ASP A 15 -2.54 -20.66 -2.31
C ASP A 15 -2.36 -20.11 -0.87
N ALA A 16 -2.89 -18.91 -0.60
CA ALA A 16 -2.93 -18.38 0.75
C ALA A 16 -3.89 -19.23 1.60
N ALA A 17 -3.34 -19.83 2.64
CA ALA A 17 -4.06 -20.61 3.65
C ALA A 17 -4.57 -19.72 4.79
N GLN A 18 -3.92 -18.57 5.02
CA GLN A 18 -4.29 -17.64 6.07
C GLN A 18 -4.27 -16.19 5.59
N VAL A 19 -5.07 -15.35 6.25
CA VAL A 19 -5.19 -13.92 5.92
C VAL A 19 -3.87 -13.15 6.03
N PHE A 20 -2.91 -13.65 6.82
CA PHE A 20 -1.57 -13.06 6.97
C PHE A 20 -0.69 -13.22 5.73
N GLU A 21 -1.09 -14.11 4.81
CA GLU A 21 -0.37 -14.37 3.55
C GLU A 21 -0.86 -13.48 2.40
N GLU A 22 -1.97 -12.76 2.60
CA GLU A 22 -2.57 -11.86 1.59
C GLU A 22 -1.81 -10.53 1.44
N GLY A 23 -0.89 -10.20 2.34
CA GLY A 23 -0.14 -8.95 2.34
C GLY A 23 -0.64 -7.95 3.39
N ILE A 24 -0.34 -6.66 3.19
CA ILE A 24 -0.63 -5.66 4.23
C ILE A 24 -2.13 -5.40 4.38
N GLN A 25 -2.62 -5.50 5.61
CA GLN A 25 -4.01 -5.20 5.95
C GLN A 25 -4.07 -3.86 6.67
N ILE A 26 -4.65 -2.86 6.01
CA ILE A 26 -4.81 -1.52 6.57
C ILE A 26 -6.30 -1.26 6.69
N PRO A 27 -6.83 -0.95 7.89
CA PRO A 27 -8.21 -0.53 8.03
C PRO A 27 -8.44 0.77 7.23
N PRO A 28 -9.70 1.14 6.92
CA PRO A 28 -9.97 2.40 6.25
C PRO A 28 -9.41 3.59 7.03
N VAL A 29 -8.35 4.21 6.51
CA VAL A 29 -7.68 5.36 7.11
C VAL A 29 -7.51 6.48 6.09
N LYS A 30 -7.66 7.71 6.55
CA LYS A 30 -7.47 8.90 5.72
C LYS A 30 -5.99 9.26 5.66
N ILE A 31 -5.38 9.05 4.49
CA ILE A 31 -3.94 9.26 4.23
C ILE A 31 -3.63 10.74 3.95
N ILE A 32 -4.61 11.52 3.47
CA ILE A 32 -4.44 12.95 3.18
C ILE A 32 -5.43 13.77 4.00
N ARG A 33 -4.95 14.76 4.76
CA ARG A 33 -5.76 15.65 5.58
C ARG A 33 -5.35 17.09 5.31
N LYS A 34 -6.30 17.93 4.88
CA LYS A 34 -6.05 19.35 4.54
C LYS A 34 -4.93 19.54 3.50
N GLY A 35 -4.91 18.70 2.46
CA GLY A 35 -3.84 18.69 1.45
C GLY A 35 -2.54 18.01 1.91
N GLU A 36 -2.34 17.80 3.21
CA GLU A 36 -1.10 17.20 3.71
C GLU A 36 -1.18 15.67 3.70
N LEU A 37 -0.16 15.04 3.11
CA LEU A 37 0.03 13.59 3.11
C LEU A 37 0.61 13.12 4.44
N ASN A 38 0.02 12.09 5.04
CA ASN A 38 0.63 11.40 6.18
C ASN A 38 1.79 10.52 5.67
N THR A 39 3.01 11.01 5.84
CA THR A 39 4.23 10.34 5.39
C THR A 39 4.53 9.05 6.14
N GLU A 40 4.12 8.95 7.41
CA GLU A 40 4.33 7.76 8.24
C GLU A 40 3.52 6.56 7.72
N ILE A 41 2.26 6.79 7.35
CA ILE A 41 1.40 5.79 6.71
C ILE A 41 1.95 5.42 5.33
N LEU A 42 2.42 6.40 4.57
CA LEU A 42 3.04 6.16 3.27
C LEU A 42 4.28 5.26 3.42
N GLU A 43 5.19 5.59 4.35
CA GLU A 43 6.41 4.79 4.61
C GLU A 43 6.08 3.37 5.05
N LEU A 44 5.05 3.20 5.88
CA LEU A 44 4.55 1.89 6.28
C LEU A 44 4.07 1.07 5.08
N ILE A 45 3.32 1.66 4.16
CA ILE A 45 2.89 0.99 2.92
C ILE A 45 4.10 0.63 2.05
N LEU A 46 4.99 1.60 1.81
CA LEU A 46 6.14 1.44 0.92
C LEU A 46 7.15 0.40 1.42
N ARG A 47 7.31 0.24 2.74
CA ARG A 47 8.19 -0.79 3.32
C ARG A 47 7.67 -2.21 3.16
N ASN A 48 6.36 -2.38 2.98
CA ASN A 48 5.74 -3.70 2.91
C ASN A 48 5.38 -4.10 1.47
N CYS A 49 5.23 -3.16 0.54
CA CYS A 49 4.92 -3.45 -0.85
C CYS A 49 6.19 -3.55 -1.72
N ARG A 50 6.28 -4.55 -2.60
CA ARG A 50 7.45 -4.70 -3.51
C ARG A 50 7.37 -3.81 -4.75
N PHE A 51 6.24 -3.14 -4.99
CA PHE A 51 6.04 -2.20 -6.11
C PHE A 51 5.94 -0.74 -5.64
N LEU A 52 7.09 -0.17 -5.20
CA LEU A 52 7.16 1.15 -4.57
C LEU A 52 6.83 2.35 -5.48
N ILE A 53 7.26 2.32 -6.75
CA ILE A 53 7.15 3.48 -7.65
C ILE A 53 5.69 3.77 -8.04
N GLY A 54 4.89 2.74 -8.28
CA GLY A 54 3.49 2.92 -8.68
C GLY A 54 2.61 3.53 -7.58
N ILE A 55 2.82 3.12 -6.33
CA ILE A 55 2.04 3.60 -5.18
C ILE A 55 2.35 5.08 -4.89
N ALA A 56 3.62 5.46 -4.90
CA ALA A 56 4.03 6.84 -4.69
C ALA A 56 3.45 7.79 -5.77
N LEU A 57 3.47 7.36 -7.04
CA LEU A 57 2.91 8.13 -8.16
C LEU A 57 1.40 8.37 -8.05
N ILE A 58 0.65 7.44 -7.47
CA ILE A 58 -0.82 7.59 -7.29
C ILE A 58 -1.12 8.59 -6.16
N LEU A 59 -0.30 8.61 -5.11
CA LEU A 59 -0.58 9.37 -3.88
C LEU A 59 -0.03 10.80 -3.90
N MET A 60 1.12 11.05 -4.55
CA MET A 60 1.71 12.38 -4.67
C MET A 60 0.78 13.45 -5.28
N PRO A 61 0.10 13.22 -6.42
CA PRO A 61 -0.78 14.23 -7.02
C PRO A 61 -2.02 14.53 -6.17
N LEU A 62 -2.43 13.62 -5.28
CA LEU A 62 -3.56 13.83 -4.37
C LEU A 62 -3.22 14.78 -3.20
N SER A 63 -1.94 15.00 -2.90
CA SER A 63 -1.50 15.96 -1.86
C SER A 63 -1.37 17.41 -2.37
N LEU A 64 -1.42 17.61 -3.68
CA LEU A 64 -1.25 18.92 -4.31
C LEU A 64 -2.59 19.69 -4.47
N HIS A 65 -3.68 19.18 -3.89
CA HIS A 65 -5.03 19.75 -3.93
C HIS A 65 -5.62 19.83 -2.52
#